data_AF-A0A127CIY0-F1
#
_entry.id   AF-A0A127CIY0-F1
#
_cell.length_a   1.000
_cell.length_b   1.000
_cell.length_c   1.000
_cell.angle_alpha   90.00
_cell.angle_beta   90.00
_cell.angle_gamma   90.00
#
_symmetry.space_group_name_H-M   'P 1'
#
loop_
_entity.id
_entity.type
_entity.pdbx_description
1 polymer ?
#
loop_
_entity_poly.entity_id
_entity_poly.type
_entity_poly.pdbx_seq_one_letter_code
_entity_poly.pdbx_strand_id
1 'polypeptide(L)'
;MQPKAFAEMINFTRPGTATYIGADGLIHTAAADVPRFDYTNGRRQLLLEGPATNLFSRSADLGSLGSQRCTSTQGYIAPDGTPDAIRSVCSGEKDPIVQRIAFGNPSGQTQTFSVWLRTADAMELGGKCRLYGYGSTGLEALMSTTIDGLTSEWQRIRFTVTWPEGMESTSVNWRVDPFDGIDGTDTPPAGAAIDSWGWQVEVGDHATSYIPTDGSAVTRPADKAFLTPALNGLLSREQWTLVLDAAWMSWSDNTTAFVLFLQGANGKTIRAGAASGNGKVFFGGDTSLFTNTDALPGETYKIAIRRDGPTIAMSVNGESVISGPTGATEIADTRLGWSTSLIANPTNMATDQSIVWPFAVTDAELRRLSS
;
A
#
# COMPACT_ATOMS: atom_id res chain seq x y z
N MET A 1 20.78 8.87 23.09
CA MET A 1 19.36 8.77 22.69
C MET A 1 18.64 7.94 23.74
N GLN A 2 17.49 8.38 24.23
CA GLN A 2 16.62 7.54 25.08
C GLN A 2 15.56 6.91 24.17
N PRO A 3 15.47 5.57 24.07
CA PRO A 3 14.39 4.93 23.34
C PRO A 3 13.06 5.23 24.02
N LYS A 4 12.04 5.55 23.22
CA LYS A 4 10.67 5.80 23.67
C LYS A 4 9.76 4.72 23.12
N ALA A 5 8.79 4.28 23.92
CA ALA A 5 7.78 3.34 23.44
C ALA A 5 6.88 4.02 22.39
N PHE A 6 6.31 3.22 21.48
CA PHE A 6 5.43 3.75 20.43
C PHE A 6 4.31 4.64 20.99
N ALA A 7 3.61 4.19 22.03
CA ALA A 7 2.51 4.93 22.65
C ALA A 7 2.93 6.23 23.36
N GLU A 8 4.23 6.41 23.68
CA GLU A 8 4.73 7.71 24.17
C GLU A 8 4.90 8.73 23.03
N MET A 9 5.03 8.26 21.79
CA MET A 9 5.28 9.09 20.62
C MET A 9 4.05 9.26 19.74
N ILE A 10 3.22 8.22 19.59
CA ILE A 10 2.13 8.17 18.63
C ILE A 10 0.83 7.77 19.32
N ASN A 11 -0.19 8.61 19.15
CA ASN A 11 -1.58 8.28 19.38
C ASN A 11 -2.15 7.65 18.10
N PHE A 12 -2.52 6.37 18.17
CA PHE A 12 -3.04 5.62 17.05
C PHE A 12 -4.53 5.31 17.23
N THR A 13 -5.31 5.45 16.17
CA THR A 13 -6.72 5.01 16.14
C THR A 13 -7.07 4.35 14.82
N ARG A 14 -7.80 3.24 14.88
CA ARG A 14 -8.45 2.60 13.73
C ARG A 14 -9.65 1.81 14.25
N PRO A 15 -10.89 2.09 13.80
CA PRO A 15 -12.02 1.25 14.14
C PRO A 15 -11.90 -0.12 13.43
N GLY A 16 -12.24 -1.19 14.13
CA GLY A 16 -12.25 -2.54 13.56
C GLY A 16 -10.88 -3.16 13.31
N THR A 17 -10.90 -4.35 12.71
CA THR A 17 -9.70 -5.16 12.47
C THR A 17 -9.04 -4.83 11.14
N ALA A 18 -7.73 -5.07 11.04
CA ALA A 18 -6.97 -4.99 9.79
C ALA A 18 -5.82 -6.00 9.79
N THR A 19 -5.41 -6.47 8.62
CA THR A 19 -4.33 -7.47 8.51
C THR A 19 -2.97 -6.84 8.25
N TYR A 20 -1.89 -7.58 8.49
CA TYR A 20 -0.51 -7.20 8.18
C TYR A 20 0.37 -8.46 8.08
N ILE A 21 1.54 -8.35 7.46
CA ILE A 21 2.55 -9.41 7.45
C ILE A 21 3.38 -9.32 8.73
N GLY A 22 3.37 -10.40 9.52
CA GLY A 22 4.14 -10.53 10.75
C GLY A 22 5.62 -10.86 10.50
N ALA A 23 6.41 -10.84 11.57
CA ALA A 23 7.84 -11.17 11.51
C ALA A 23 8.12 -12.63 11.09
N ASP A 24 7.12 -13.50 11.19
CA ASP A 24 7.10 -14.88 10.73
C ASP A 24 6.76 -15.02 9.23
N GLY A 25 6.47 -13.91 8.55
CA GLY A 25 6.06 -13.89 7.14
C GLY A 25 4.59 -14.28 6.91
N LEU A 26 3.83 -14.56 7.97
CA LEU A 26 2.41 -14.90 7.88
C LEU A 26 1.52 -13.66 7.98
N ILE A 27 0.29 -13.78 7.52
CA ILE A 27 -0.73 -12.74 7.70
C ILE A 27 -1.31 -12.84 9.10
N HIS A 28 -1.29 -11.72 9.82
CA HIS A 28 -1.88 -11.57 11.14
C HIS A 28 -3.01 -10.54 11.11
N THR A 29 -3.91 -10.60 12.09
CA THR A 29 -4.98 -9.62 12.28
C THR A 29 -4.72 -8.76 13.51
N ALA A 30 -4.67 -7.44 13.32
CA ALA A 30 -4.66 -6.47 14.41
C ALA A 30 -6.10 -6.10 14.81
N ALA A 31 -6.36 -6.02 16.12
CA ALA A 31 -7.63 -5.55 16.66
C ALA A 31 -7.84 -4.03 16.42
N ALA A 32 -9.01 -3.52 16.82
CA ALA A 32 -9.28 -2.09 16.83
C ALA A 32 -8.24 -1.35 17.67
N ASP A 33 -7.83 -0.17 17.19
CA ASP A 33 -6.84 0.71 17.81
C ASP A 33 -5.46 0.08 18.09
N VAL A 34 -5.16 -1.07 17.47
CA VAL A 34 -3.84 -1.69 17.52
C VAL A 34 -3.04 -1.31 16.26
N PRO A 35 -1.89 -0.63 16.39
CA PRO A 35 -1.03 -0.30 15.26
C PRO A 35 -0.46 -1.57 14.62
N ARG A 36 -0.27 -1.53 13.30
CA ARG A 36 0.26 -2.65 12.51
C ARG A 36 1.74 -2.43 12.24
N PHE A 37 2.54 -3.45 12.51
CA PHE A 37 3.97 -3.45 12.21
C PHE A 37 4.24 -4.51 11.15
N ASP A 38 4.29 -4.07 9.90
CA ASP A 38 4.35 -4.92 8.72
C ASP A 38 5.79 -5.31 8.38
N TYR A 39 5.96 -6.53 7.85
CA TYR A 39 7.24 -7.13 7.46
C TYR A 39 7.29 -7.55 5.99
N THR A 40 6.43 -7.03 5.12
CA THR A 40 6.37 -7.41 3.70
C THR A 40 7.71 -7.24 2.99
N ASN A 41 8.52 -6.26 3.39
CA ASN A 41 9.86 -6.03 2.82
C ASN A 41 11.01 -6.66 3.65
N GLY A 42 10.68 -7.57 4.58
CA GLY A 42 11.64 -8.22 5.47
C GLY A 42 12.12 -7.34 6.65
N ARG A 43 11.55 -6.15 6.83
CA ARG A 43 11.87 -5.24 7.94
C ARG A 43 10.59 -4.75 8.62
N ARG A 44 10.68 -4.39 9.89
CA ARG A 44 9.54 -3.94 10.69
C ARG A 44 9.19 -2.49 10.37
N GLN A 45 8.03 -2.23 9.77
CA GLN A 45 7.57 -0.89 9.45
C GLN A 45 6.22 -0.59 10.11
N LEU A 46 6.02 0.62 10.64
CA LEU A 46 4.67 1.08 10.97
C LEU A 46 3.88 1.20 9.67
N LEU A 47 2.82 0.41 9.56
CA LEU A 47 1.94 0.42 8.41
C LEU A 47 0.73 1.33 8.68
N LEU A 48 0.54 2.32 7.81
CA LEU A 48 -0.60 3.23 7.82
C LEU A 48 -1.29 3.15 6.46
N GLU A 49 -2.58 2.84 6.46
CA GLU A 49 -3.35 2.75 5.24
C GLU A 49 -4.66 3.54 5.32
N GLY A 50 -5.06 4.15 4.20
CA GLY A 50 -6.35 4.80 4.01
C GLY A 50 -7.52 3.81 4.10
N PRO A 51 -8.78 4.25 3.99
CA PRO A 51 -9.88 3.30 3.88
C PRO A 51 -9.83 2.60 2.52
N ALA A 52 -10.11 1.31 2.47
CA ALA A 52 -10.18 0.57 1.22
C ALA A 52 -11.22 -0.55 1.30
N THR A 53 -11.76 -0.95 0.16
CA THR A 53 -12.83 -1.96 0.08
C THR A 53 -12.40 -3.08 -0.85
N ASN A 54 -12.44 -4.31 -0.38
CA ASN A 54 -12.34 -5.47 -1.25
C ASN A 54 -13.69 -5.71 -1.94
N LEU A 55 -13.73 -5.55 -3.26
CA LEU A 55 -14.93 -5.69 -4.08
C LEU A 55 -15.38 -7.15 -4.26
N PHE A 56 -14.55 -8.14 -3.92
CA PHE A 56 -15.01 -9.53 -3.87
C PHE A 56 -15.75 -9.80 -2.57
N SER A 57 -16.94 -10.40 -2.69
CA SER A 57 -17.75 -10.80 -1.53
C SER A 57 -17.19 -11.99 -0.75
N ARG A 58 -16.31 -12.78 -1.39
CA ARG A 58 -15.70 -13.99 -0.82
C ARG A 58 -14.28 -14.08 -1.36
N SER A 59 -13.30 -13.73 -0.53
CA SER A 59 -11.91 -13.56 -0.96
C SER A 59 -11.05 -14.82 -0.80
N ALA A 60 -11.39 -15.70 0.13
CA ALA A 60 -10.68 -16.95 0.39
C ALA A 60 -11.49 -18.22 0.07
N ASP A 61 -12.79 -18.10 -0.19
CA ASP A 61 -13.71 -19.24 -0.26
C ASP A 61 -13.89 -19.80 -1.68
N LEU A 62 -14.00 -21.13 -1.83
CA LEU A 62 -14.18 -21.78 -3.13
C LEU A 62 -15.51 -21.48 -3.82
N GLY A 63 -16.57 -21.19 -3.06
CA GLY A 63 -17.96 -21.10 -3.54
C GLY A 63 -18.24 -19.96 -4.52
N SER A 64 -17.37 -18.95 -4.63
CA SER A 64 -17.47 -17.91 -5.67
C SER A 64 -16.37 -17.98 -6.73
N LEU A 65 -15.57 -19.05 -6.72
CA LEU A 65 -14.54 -19.28 -7.73
C LEU A 65 -15.14 -19.99 -8.95
N GLY A 66 -15.06 -19.36 -10.11
CA GLY A 66 -15.30 -20.02 -11.38
C GLY A 66 -14.04 -20.72 -11.87
N SER A 67 -14.12 -22.00 -12.22
CA SER A 67 -13.00 -22.76 -12.80
C SER A 67 -13.42 -23.45 -14.10
N GLN A 68 -12.59 -23.35 -15.13
CA GLN A 68 -12.75 -24.11 -16.39
C GLN A 68 -11.43 -24.77 -16.75
N ARG A 69 -11.48 -26.00 -17.28
CA ARG A 69 -10.27 -26.78 -17.65
C ARG A 69 -9.27 -26.94 -16.49
N CYS A 70 -9.82 -26.77 -15.28
CA CYS A 70 -9.18 -26.91 -13.99
C CYS A 70 -10.19 -27.56 -13.04
N THR A 71 -9.68 -28.37 -12.11
CA THR A 71 -10.43 -28.79 -10.93
C THR A 71 -9.89 -28.05 -9.72
N SER A 72 -10.74 -27.24 -9.08
CA SER A 72 -10.36 -26.44 -7.91
C SER A 72 -10.82 -27.11 -6.61
N THR A 73 -9.93 -27.16 -5.62
CA THR A 73 -10.17 -27.77 -4.30
C THR A 73 -9.61 -26.87 -3.21
N GLN A 74 -10.38 -26.65 -2.14
CA GLN A 74 -9.94 -25.93 -0.94
C GLN A 74 -9.38 -26.93 0.09
N GLY A 75 -8.57 -26.47 1.04
CA GLY A 75 -7.98 -27.32 2.09
C GLY A 75 -6.47 -27.16 2.26
N TYR A 76 -5.84 -26.25 1.52
CA TYR A 76 -4.38 -26.05 1.55
C TYR A 76 -4.02 -24.89 2.47
N ILE A 77 -2.84 -24.96 3.08
CA ILE A 77 -2.37 -23.92 4.00
C ILE A 77 -2.10 -22.61 3.25
N ALA A 78 -2.87 -21.60 3.61
CA ALA A 78 -2.81 -20.24 3.11
C ALA A 78 -1.75 -19.40 3.84
N PRO A 79 -1.42 -18.20 3.33
CA PRO A 79 -0.48 -17.28 3.98
C PRO A 79 -0.88 -16.78 5.37
N ASP A 80 -2.13 -16.93 5.78
CA ASP A 80 -2.61 -16.65 7.14
C ASP A 80 -2.57 -17.89 8.08
N GLY A 81 -2.07 -19.02 7.58
CA GLY A 81 -1.97 -20.30 8.29
C GLY A 81 -3.25 -21.13 8.29
N THR A 82 -4.35 -20.65 7.71
CA THR A 82 -5.61 -21.41 7.61
C THR A 82 -5.58 -22.40 6.44
N PRO A 83 -6.39 -23.47 6.45
CA PRO A 83 -6.51 -24.40 5.33
C PRO A 83 -7.42 -23.87 4.19
N ASP A 84 -7.49 -22.55 3.98
CA ASP A 84 -8.43 -21.95 3.04
C ASP A 84 -7.86 -21.69 1.65
N ALA A 85 -6.59 -22.00 1.39
CA ALA A 85 -6.05 -21.88 0.03
C ALA A 85 -6.70 -22.89 -0.92
N ILE A 86 -6.86 -22.45 -2.16
CA ILE A 86 -7.51 -23.21 -3.23
C ILE A 86 -6.46 -23.65 -4.23
N ARG A 87 -6.29 -24.96 -4.38
CA ARG A 87 -5.49 -25.58 -5.44
C ARG A 87 -6.33 -25.77 -6.68
N SER A 88 -5.87 -25.28 -7.82
CA SER A 88 -6.50 -25.50 -9.12
C SER A 88 -5.59 -26.36 -9.99
N VAL A 89 -6.05 -27.56 -10.32
CA VAL A 89 -5.32 -28.57 -11.10
C VAL A 89 -5.81 -28.57 -12.54
N CYS A 90 -4.94 -28.27 -13.49
CA CYS A 90 -5.23 -28.19 -14.92
C CYS A 90 -5.57 -29.57 -15.51
N SER A 91 -6.54 -29.62 -16.43
CA SER A 91 -6.93 -30.84 -17.15
C SER A 91 -5.97 -31.24 -18.28
N GLY A 92 -5.04 -30.34 -18.65
CA GLY A 92 -4.18 -30.48 -19.83
C GLY A 92 -4.78 -29.91 -21.10
N GLU A 93 -5.90 -29.19 -21.00
CA GLU A 93 -6.52 -28.47 -22.10
C GLU A 93 -5.98 -27.05 -22.23
N LYS A 94 -6.08 -26.49 -23.44
CA LYS A 94 -5.69 -25.10 -23.71
C LYS A 94 -6.52 -24.11 -22.88
N ASP A 95 -5.90 -23.03 -22.42
CA ASP A 95 -6.57 -21.88 -21.79
C ASP A 95 -7.22 -22.18 -20.43
N PRO A 96 -6.51 -22.77 -19.44
CA PRO A 96 -7.07 -23.03 -18.11
C PRO A 96 -7.53 -21.74 -17.42
N ILE A 97 -8.72 -21.75 -16.81
CA ILE A 97 -9.34 -20.55 -16.21
C ILE A 97 -9.62 -20.77 -14.74
N VAL A 98 -9.17 -19.82 -13.92
CA VAL A 98 -9.62 -19.63 -12.54
C VAL A 98 -10.01 -18.17 -12.36
N GLN A 99 -11.26 -17.87 -12.02
CA GLN A 99 -11.74 -16.48 -12.01
C GLN A 99 -12.73 -16.17 -10.90
N ARG A 100 -12.81 -14.89 -10.54
CA ARG A 100 -13.86 -14.31 -9.69
C ARG A 100 -14.43 -13.06 -10.34
N ILE A 101 -15.66 -12.74 -9.97
CA ILE A 101 -16.38 -11.58 -10.50
C ILE A 101 -16.51 -10.53 -9.39
N ALA A 102 -16.08 -9.31 -9.69
CA ALA A 102 -16.39 -8.14 -8.90
C ALA A 102 -17.57 -7.39 -9.55
N PHE A 103 -18.54 -6.96 -8.76
CA PHE A 103 -19.71 -6.22 -9.24
C PHE A 103 -19.53 -4.72 -9.08
N GLY A 104 -20.09 -3.95 -10.01
CA GLY A 104 -19.95 -2.49 -10.09
C GLY A 104 -19.60 -2.06 -11.51
N ASN A 105 -19.94 -0.82 -11.86
CA ASN A 105 -19.53 -0.24 -13.14
C ASN A 105 -18.07 0.25 -13.01
N PRO A 106 -17.11 -0.25 -13.81
CA PRO A 106 -15.70 0.11 -13.73
C PRO A 106 -15.32 1.33 -14.58
N SER A 107 -16.25 1.89 -15.37
CA SER A 107 -16.02 2.95 -16.35
C SER A 107 -15.21 4.12 -15.76
N GLY A 108 -14.06 4.40 -16.38
CA GLY A 108 -13.14 5.48 -15.98
C GLY A 108 -12.43 5.27 -14.63
N GLN A 109 -12.59 4.12 -13.96
CA GLN A 109 -11.94 3.85 -12.68
C GLN A 109 -10.57 3.20 -12.88
N THR A 110 -9.66 3.47 -11.95
CA THR A 110 -8.47 2.63 -11.73
C THR A 110 -8.79 1.62 -10.64
N GLN A 111 -8.51 0.34 -10.89
CA GLN A 111 -8.69 -0.74 -9.93
C GLN A 111 -7.41 -1.57 -9.84
N THR A 112 -7.08 -2.01 -8.63
CA THR A 112 -5.95 -2.91 -8.39
C THR A 112 -6.44 -4.25 -7.88
N PHE A 113 -6.15 -5.30 -8.65
CA PHE A 113 -6.34 -6.69 -8.26
C PHE A 113 -5.08 -7.21 -7.56
N SER A 114 -5.27 -7.96 -6.48
CA SER A 114 -4.22 -8.72 -5.82
C SER A 114 -4.69 -10.10 -5.41
N VAL A 115 -3.76 -11.06 -5.47
CA VAL A 115 -4.00 -12.46 -5.12
C VAL A 115 -2.68 -13.08 -4.67
N TRP A 116 -2.71 -13.93 -3.64
CA TRP A 116 -1.56 -14.76 -3.30
C TRP A 116 -1.56 -15.98 -4.22
N LEU A 117 -0.43 -16.21 -4.87
CA LEU A 117 -0.20 -17.34 -5.76
C LEU A 117 1.09 -18.06 -5.39
N ARG A 118 1.14 -19.35 -5.69
CA ARG A 118 2.36 -20.15 -5.76
C ARG A 118 2.18 -21.30 -6.74
N THR A 119 3.28 -21.84 -7.25
CA THR A 119 3.25 -23.14 -7.91
C THR A 119 2.98 -24.23 -6.87
N ALA A 120 2.12 -25.19 -7.20
CA ALA A 120 1.98 -26.40 -6.40
C ALA A 120 3.03 -27.44 -6.82
N ASP A 121 3.26 -28.45 -5.98
CA ASP A 121 4.21 -29.56 -6.24
C ASP A 121 3.86 -30.46 -7.45
N ALA A 122 2.84 -30.10 -8.22
CA ALA A 122 2.44 -30.84 -9.41
C ALA A 122 3.33 -30.47 -10.61
N MET A 123 3.21 -31.23 -11.72
CA MET A 123 4.08 -31.10 -12.91
C MET A 123 4.35 -29.62 -13.26
N GLU A 124 5.64 -29.25 -13.29
CA GLU A 124 6.08 -27.86 -13.23
C GLU A 124 5.44 -26.98 -14.33
N LEU A 125 4.74 -25.93 -13.91
CA LEU A 125 4.16 -24.89 -14.77
C LEU A 125 5.23 -23.94 -15.36
N GLY A 126 6.51 -24.23 -15.16
CA GLY A 126 7.62 -23.34 -15.53
C GLY A 126 7.62 -22.00 -14.78
N GLY A 127 6.87 -21.90 -13.67
CA GLY A 127 6.74 -20.68 -12.89
C GLY A 127 6.03 -19.54 -13.63
N LYS A 128 5.19 -19.85 -14.62
CA LYS A 128 4.45 -18.84 -15.40
C LYS A 128 2.97 -18.87 -15.09
N CYS A 129 2.36 -17.69 -14.98
CA CYS A 129 0.92 -17.53 -14.97
C CYS A 129 0.55 -16.22 -15.66
N ARG A 130 -0.73 -16.06 -16.01
CA ARG A 130 -1.21 -14.80 -16.58
C ARG A 130 -2.44 -14.33 -15.83
N LEU A 131 -2.53 -13.02 -15.61
CA LEU A 131 -3.68 -12.39 -15.00
C LEU A 131 -4.43 -11.61 -16.07
N TYR A 132 -5.75 -11.64 -16.00
CA TYR A 132 -6.63 -10.88 -16.87
C TYR A 132 -7.67 -10.12 -16.07
N GLY A 133 -8.06 -8.97 -16.61
CA GLY A 133 -9.24 -8.22 -16.21
C GLY A 133 -10.05 -7.90 -17.47
N TYR A 134 -11.36 -8.10 -17.43
CA TYR A 134 -12.25 -7.70 -18.52
C TYR A 134 -13.70 -7.51 -18.03
N GLY A 135 -14.46 -6.69 -18.77
CA GLY A 135 -15.88 -6.48 -18.51
C GLY A 135 -16.74 -7.74 -18.72
N SER A 136 -18.01 -7.65 -18.35
CA SER A 136 -19.00 -8.74 -18.35
C SER A 136 -19.16 -9.52 -19.65
N THR A 137 -18.88 -8.92 -20.81
CA THR A 137 -19.04 -9.55 -22.14
C THR A 137 -17.85 -10.42 -22.56
N GLY A 138 -16.80 -10.51 -21.75
CA GLY A 138 -15.62 -11.33 -22.05
C GLY A 138 -14.55 -10.64 -22.89
N LEU A 139 -14.88 -9.51 -23.55
CA LEU A 139 -13.98 -8.81 -24.46
C LEU A 139 -13.94 -7.28 -24.28
N GLU A 140 -14.84 -6.73 -23.45
CA GLU A 140 -14.82 -5.29 -23.16
C GLU A 140 -13.60 -4.96 -22.29
N ALA A 141 -12.70 -4.14 -22.83
CA ALA A 141 -11.50 -3.66 -22.16
C ALA A 141 -10.61 -4.80 -21.60
N LEU A 142 -10.34 -5.85 -22.39
CA LEU A 142 -9.44 -6.93 -21.98
C LEU A 142 -8.02 -6.42 -21.70
N MET A 143 -7.63 -6.46 -20.43
CA MET A 143 -6.30 -6.12 -19.94
C MET A 143 -5.64 -7.37 -19.35
N SER A 144 -4.32 -7.46 -19.45
CA SER A 144 -3.59 -8.62 -18.92
C SER A 144 -2.17 -8.30 -18.52
N THR A 145 -1.61 -9.10 -17.62
CA THR A 145 -0.18 -9.12 -17.31
C THR A 145 0.31 -10.55 -17.17
N THR A 146 1.51 -10.83 -17.69
CA THR A 146 2.19 -12.12 -17.52
C THR A 146 3.09 -12.06 -16.29
N ILE A 147 3.05 -13.11 -15.49
CA ILE A 147 3.94 -13.33 -14.35
C ILE A 147 4.95 -14.39 -14.77
N ASP A 148 6.21 -13.99 -14.85
CA ASP A 148 7.34 -14.89 -14.97
C ASP A 148 8.01 -15.04 -13.59
N GLY A 149 8.27 -16.27 -13.16
CA GLY A 149 8.99 -16.54 -11.91
C GLY A 149 8.11 -16.74 -10.67
N LEU A 150 6.89 -17.24 -10.85
CA LEU A 150 6.10 -17.81 -9.75
C LEU A 150 6.85 -19.01 -9.15
N THR A 151 6.96 -19.04 -7.83
CA THR A 151 7.71 -20.06 -7.07
C THR A 151 6.77 -20.92 -6.24
N SER A 152 7.31 -21.94 -5.55
CA SER A 152 6.59 -22.73 -4.56
C SER A 152 6.28 -21.97 -3.27
N GLU A 153 6.87 -20.79 -3.08
CA GLU A 153 6.56 -19.91 -1.95
C GLU A 153 5.41 -18.97 -2.29
N TRP A 154 4.61 -18.62 -1.28
CA TRP A 154 3.51 -17.68 -1.46
C TRP A 154 4.01 -16.29 -1.88
N GLN A 155 3.55 -15.82 -3.03
CA GLN A 155 3.84 -14.49 -3.55
C GLN A 155 2.53 -13.74 -3.76
N ARG A 156 2.43 -12.51 -3.22
CA ARG A 156 1.27 -11.65 -3.47
C ARG A 156 1.48 -10.90 -4.78
N ILE A 157 0.77 -11.33 -5.81
CA ILE A 157 0.77 -10.68 -7.13
C ILE A 157 -0.20 -9.50 -7.11
N ARG A 158 0.16 -8.42 -7.81
CA ARG A 158 -0.65 -7.20 -7.95
C ARG A 158 -0.77 -6.83 -9.43
N PHE A 159 -1.97 -6.45 -9.86
CA PHE A 159 -2.29 -6.09 -11.24
C PHE A 159 -3.24 -4.89 -11.24
N THR A 160 -2.74 -3.74 -11.67
CA THR A 160 -3.49 -2.48 -11.72
C THR A 160 -3.99 -2.22 -13.13
N VAL A 161 -5.27 -1.87 -13.26
CA VAL A 161 -5.95 -1.57 -14.52
C VAL A 161 -6.65 -0.23 -14.42
N THR A 162 -6.43 0.65 -15.40
CA THR A 162 -7.28 1.82 -15.64
C THR A 162 -8.26 1.49 -16.75
N TRP A 163 -9.53 1.46 -16.40
CA TRP A 163 -10.61 1.13 -17.31
C TRP A 163 -10.96 2.33 -18.19
N PRO A 164 -11.29 2.13 -19.49
CA PRO A 164 -11.73 3.21 -20.34
C PRO A 164 -13.04 3.83 -19.83
N GLU A 165 -13.25 5.12 -20.14
CA GLU A 165 -14.55 5.75 -19.96
C GLU A 165 -15.58 5.15 -20.93
N GLY A 166 -16.85 5.20 -20.53
CA GLY A 166 -17.98 4.73 -21.33
C GLY A 166 -18.23 3.22 -21.28
N MET A 167 -17.58 2.47 -20.38
CA MET A 167 -17.88 1.05 -20.22
C MET A 167 -19.34 0.82 -19.79
N GLU A 168 -20.01 -0.12 -20.45
CA GLU A 168 -21.40 -0.51 -20.14
C GLU A 168 -21.45 -1.63 -19.09
N SER A 169 -20.36 -2.39 -18.94
CA SER A 169 -20.27 -3.49 -17.97
C SER A 169 -20.59 -3.05 -16.54
N THR A 170 -21.38 -3.89 -15.85
CA THR A 170 -21.70 -3.75 -14.42
C THR A 170 -20.98 -4.79 -13.56
N SER A 171 -20.04 -5.51 -14.15
CA SER A 171 -19.15 -6.44 -13.47
C SER A 171 -17.83 -6.59 -14.22
N VAL A 172 -16.80 -6.97 -13.50
CA VAL A 172 -15.47 -7.26 -14.00
C VAL A 172 -15.09 -8.69 -13.62
N ASN A 173 -14.66 -9.46 -14.62
CA ASN A 173 -14.03 -10.75 -14.40
C ASN A 173 -12.54 -10.55 -14.14
N TRP A 174 -12.07 -11.09 -13.04
CA TRP A 174 -10.65 -11.17 -12.70
C TRP A 174 -10.24 -12.61 -12.77
N ARG A 175 -9.30 -12.90 -13.67
CA ARG A 175 -8.96 -14.24 -14.09
C ARG A 175 -7.47 -14.48 -13.88
N VAL A 176 -7.15 -15.64 -13.33
CA VAL A 176 -5.81 -16.21 -13.24
C VAL A 176 -5.79 -17.41 -14.16
N ASP A 177 -4.85 -17.39 -15.08
CA ASP A 177 -4.51 -18.51 -15.93
C ASP A 177 -3.32 -19.20 -15.28
N PRO A 178 -3.50 -20.44 -14.79
CA PRO A 178 -2.42 -21.22 -14.21
C PRO A 178 -1.21 -21.43 -15.12
N PHE A 179 -1.27 -21.05 -16.40
CA PHE A 179 -0.23 -21.24 -17.38
C PHE A 179 -0.31 -20.18 -18.48
N ASP A 180 0.83 -19.67 -18.93
CA ASP A 180 0.98 -18.86 -20.14
C ASP A 180 2.03 -19.57 -20.99
N GLY A 181 1.64 -20.05 -22.17
CA GLY A 181 2.41 -21.00 -22.97
C GLY A 181 3.87 -20.61 -23.18
N ILE A 182 4.75 -21.60 -23.33
CA ILE A 182 5.99 -21.42 -24.09
C ILE A 182 5.59 -21.52 -25.56
N ASP A 183 5.92 -20.51 -26.38
CA ASP A 183 5.83 -20.57 -27.85
C ASP A 183 4.44 -20.91 -28.45
N GLY A 184 3.41 -20.16 -28.06
CA GLY A 184 2.13 -20.16 -28.81
C GLY A 184 1.19 -21.34 -28.56
N THR A 185 1.45 -22.15 -27.53
CA THR A 185 0.49 -23.15 -27.03
C THR A 185 0.18 -22.92 -25.54
N ASP A 186 -0.98 -22.34 -25.24
CA ASP A 186 -1.46 -22.09 -23.87
C ASP A 186 -1.97 -23.38 -23.19
N THR A 187 -1.26 -24.49 -23.37
CA THR A 187 -1.67 -25.82 -22.93
C THR A 187 -0.73 -26.31 -21.83
N PRO A 188 -1.11 -26.22 -20.54
CA PRO A 188 -0.31 -26.79 -19.47
C PRO A 188 -0.29 -28.33 -19.56
N PRO A 189 0.70 -29.00 -18.95
CA PRO A 189 0.61 -30.43 -18.69
C PRO A 189 -0.64 -30.76 -17.86
N ALA A 190 -1.32 -31.88 -18.18
CA ALA A 190 -2.39 -32.39 -17.32
C ALA A 190 -1.85 -32.67 -15.92
N GLY A 191 -2.56 -32.19 -14.89
CA GLY A 191 -2.13 -32.29 -13.51
C GLY A 191 -1.28 -31.11 -13.01
N ALA A 192 -0.79 -30.24 -13.88
CA ALA A 192 -0.08 -29.02 -13.44
C ALA A 192 -1.02 -28.14 -12.59
N ALA A 193 -0.51 -27.47 -11.56
CA ALA A 193 -1.38 -26.81 -10.58
C ALA A 193 -0.79 -25.56 -9.94
N ILE A 194 -1.66 -24.62 -9.61
CA ILE A 194 -1.37 -23.45 -8.78
C ILE A 194 -2.21 -23.48 -7.51
N ASP A 195 -1.68 -22.91 -6.43
CA ASP A 195 -2.48 -22.55 -5.26
C ASP A 195 -2.78 -21.05 -5.32
N SER A 196 -4.02 -20.67 -4.98
CA SER A 196 -4.46 -19.28 -4.89
C SER A 196 -5.20 -19.00 -3.59
N TRP A 197 -5.07 -17.79 -3.06
CA TRP A 197 -5.77 -17.35 -1.86
C TRP A 197 -5.89 -15.83 -1.78
N GLY A 198 -6.83 -15.32 -0.98
CA GLY A 198 -6.94 -13.90 -0.61
C GLY A 198 -7.19 -12.97 -1.81
N TRP A 199 -8.11 -13.34 -2.69
CA TRP A 199 -8.48 -12.54 -3.85
C TRP A 199 -9.03 -11.19 -3.39
N GLN A 200 -8.46 -10.10 -3.91
CA GLN A 200 -8.84 -8.74 -3.54
C GLN A 200 -8.80 -7.79 -4.71
N VAL A 201 -9.87 -7.02 -4.92
CA VAL A 201 -9.88 -5.88 -5.84
C VAL A 201 -10.27 -4.64 -5.09
N GLU A 202 -9.49 -3.58 -5.23
CA GLU A 202 -9.72 -2.28 -4.63
C GLU A 202 -9.78 -1.21 -5.74
N VAL A 203 -10.60 -0.17 -5.56
CA VAL A 203 -10.51 1.05 -6.38
C VAL A 203 -9.26 1.81 -5.93
N GLY A 204 -8.42 2.20 -6.88
CA GLY A 204 -7.12 2.81 -6.64
C GLY A 204 -6.00 2.13 -7.42
N ASP A 205 -4.83 2.77 -7.40
CA ASP A 205 -3.62 2.41 -8.14
C ASP A 205 -2.70 1.41 -7.41
N HIS A 206 -3.08 0.97 -6.21
CA HIS A 206 -2.29 0.04 -5.39
C HIS A 206 -3.21 -0.90 -4.59
N ALA A 207 -2.64 -2.02 -4.15
CA ALA A 207 -3.30 -2.94 -3.22
C ALA A 207 -2.91 -2.61 -1.78
N THR A 208 -3.90 -2.48 -0.89
CA THR A 208 -3.64 -2.38 0.55
C THR A 208 -3.50 -3.79 1.16
N SER A 209 -3.31 -3.88 2.47
CA SER A 209 -3.30 -5.14 3.21
C SER A 209 -4.54 -5.98 2.92
N TYR A 210 -4.45 -7.29 3.19
CA TYR A 210 -5.58 -8.18 2.95
C TYR A 210 -6.83 -7.72 3.72
N ILE A 211 -7.95 -7.61 3.02
CA ILE A 211 -9.26 -7.33 3.58
C ILE A 211 -10.09 -8.61 3.40
N PRO A 212 -10.19 -9.45 4.45
CA PRO A 212 -10.99 -10.66 4.39
C PRO A 212 -12.47 -10.34 4.18
N THR A 213 -13.13 -11.16 3.37
CA THR A 213 -14.54 -11.03 3.04
C THR A 213 -15.21 -12.39 3.05
N ASP A 214 -16.40 -12.46 3.66
CA ASP A 214 -17.23 -13.66 3.73
C ASP A 214 -18.71 -13.31 3.53
N GLY A 215 -19.18 -13.44 2.29
CA GLY A 215 -20.57 -13.21 1.89
C GLY A 215 -20.88 -11.82 1.34
N SER A 216 -20.06 -10.80 1.62
CA SER A 216 -20.20 -9.44 1.05
C SER A 216 -18.88 -8.70 0.99
N ALA A 217 -18.80 -7.68 0.14
CA ALA A 217 -17.68 -6.74 0.13
C ALA A 217 -17.55 -6.06 1.51
N VAL A 218 -16.32 -5.82 1.96
CA VAL A 218 -16.03 -5.21 3.27
C VAL A 218 -15.03 -4.07 3.08
N THR A 219 -15.24 -2.98 3.81
CA THR A 219 -14.33 -1.84 3.88
C THR A 219 -13.45 -1.94 5.12
N ARG A 220 -12.13 -1.96 4.93
CA ARG A 220 -11.16 -1.75 6.01
C ARG A 220 -11.11 -0.25 6.32
N PRO A 221 -11.29 0.17 7.59
CA PRO A 221 -11.17 1.58 7.95
C PRO A 221 -9.74 2.12 7.90
N ALA A 222 -9.66 3.43 7.74
CA ALA A 222 -8.45 4.25 7.80
C ALA A 222 -7.66 4.11 9.12
N ASP A 223 -6.34 3.97 9.02
CA ASP A 223 -5.41 4.19 10.13
C ASP A 223 -5.21 5.68 10.36
N LYS A 224 -5.16 6.11 11.63
CA LYS A 224 -4.80 7.48 11.98
C LYS A 224 -3.70 7.49 13.02
N ALA A 225 -2.60 8.16 12.70
CA ALA A 225 -1.44 8.31 13.58
C ALA A 225 -1.14 9.79 13.82
N PHE A 226 -1.22 10.19 15.09
CA PHE A 226 -0.92 11.54 15.55
C PHE A 226 0.27 11.50 16.49
N LEU A 227 1.13 12.51 16.46
CA LEU A 227 2.13 12.62 17.53
C LEU A 227 1.44 13.01 18.85
N THR A 228 2.01 12.54 19.96
CA THR A 228 1.49 12.89 21.29
C THR A 228 1.62 14.38 21.59
N PRO A 229 0.80 14.94 22.50
CA PRO A 229 0.91 16.34 22.91
C PRO A 229 2.32 16.74 23.39
N ALA A 230 3.06 15.80 24.01
CA ALA A 230 4.43 16.03 24.45
C ALA A 230 5.39 16.30 23.26
N LEU A 231 5.25 15.54 22.17
CA LEU A 231 6.03 15.78 20.95
C LEU A 231 5.58 17.03 20.20
N ASN A 232 4.27 17.34 20.17
CA ASN A 232 3.79 18.61 19.62
C ASN A 232 4.39 19.82 20.39
N GLY A 233 4.48 19.73 21.72
CA GLY A 233 5.15 20.73 22.54
C GLY A 233 6.65 20.85 22.25
N LEU A 234 7.32 19.74 21.92
CA LEU A 234 8.71 19.73 21.49
C LEU A 234 8.89 20.42 20.11
N LEU A 235 8.01 20.11 19.15
CA LEU A 235 8.02 20.68 17.80
C LEU A 235 7.54 22.15 17.76
N SER A 236 6.91 22.62 18.84
CA SER A 236 6.56 24.03 19.05
C SER A 236 7.75 24.89 19.51
N ARG A 237 8.89 24.28 19.85
CA ARG A 237 10.11 25.03 20.20
C ARG A 237 10.71 25.70 18.97
N GLU A 238 11.53 26.72 19.20
CA GLU A 238 12.26 27.42 18.14
C GLU A 238 13.38 26.57 17.52
N GLN A 239 13.81 25.49 18.16
CA GLN A 239 14.83 24.60 17.64
C GLN A 239 14.45 23.15 17.82
N TRP A 240 14.55 22.38 16.72
CA TRP A 240 14.42 20.93 16.72
C TRP A 240 14.90 20.34 15.39
N THR A 241 15.15 19.04 15.40
CA THR A 241 15.42 18.24 14.21
C THR A 241 14.55 16.99 14.27
N LEU A 242 13.91 16.61 13.17
CA LEU A 242 13.09 15.42 13.00
C LEU A 242 13.61 14.66 11.78
N VAL A 243 13.83 13.36 11.94
CA VAL A 243 14.17 12.44 10.86
C VAL A 243 13.07 11.41 10.73
N LEU A 244 12.66 11.14 9.50
CA LEU A 244 11.65 10.18 9.12
C LEU A 244 12.19 9.31 8.00
N ASP A 245 12.05 8.01 8.14
CA ASP A 245 12.34 7.04 7.09
C ASP A 245 11.01 6.41 6.66
N ALA A 246 10.51 6.79 5.49
CA ALA A 246 9.15 6.48 5.08
C ALA A 246 9.02 6.19 3.59
N ALA A 247 8.21 5.18 3.26
CA ALA A 247 7.87 4.81 1.90
C ALA A 247 6.44 5.23 1.55
N TRP A 248 6.27 5.81 0.36
CA TRP A 248 4.95 6.10 -0.22
C TRP A 248 4.43 4.86 -0.90
N MET A 249 3.23 4.39 -0.59
CA MET A 249 2.70 3.22 -1.30
C MET A 249 1.89 3.59 -2.54
N SER A 250 1.42 4.84 -2.64
CA SER A 250 0.62 5.30 -3.77
C SER A 250 0.58 6.81 -3.93
N TRP A 251 0.12 7.25 -5.10
CA TRP A 251 -0.35 8.63 -5.24
C TRP A 251 -1.78 8.74 -4.67
N SER A 252 -2.14 9.89 -4.12
CA SER A 252 -3.54 10.24 -3.88
C SER A 252 -4.11 10.94 -5.10
N ASP A 253 -5.35 10.62 -5.48
CA ASP A 253 -6.09 11.22 -6.60
C ASP A 253 -5.95 12.75 -6.59
N ASN A 254 -5.16 13.25 -7.54
CA ASN A 254 -4.93 14.68 -7.83
C ASN A 254 -4.57 15.59 -6.63
N THR A 255 -4.10 15.01 -5.53
CA THR A 255 -3.87 15.70 -4.26
C THR A 255 -2.49 15.38 -3.70
N THR A 256 -2.05 16.23 -2.78
CA THR A 256 -0.75 16.12 -2.13
C THR A 256 -0.82 15.11 -0.98
N ALA A 257 0.06 14.10 -1.00
CA ALA A 257 0.25 13.16 0.08
C ALA A 257 1.37 13.65 1.01
N PHE A 258 1.12 13.66 2.33
CA PHE A 258 2.08 14.07 3.35
C PHE A 258 2.54 12.88 4.18
N VAL A 259 3.85 12.68 4.27
CA VAL A 259 4.46 11.80 5.27
C VAL A 259 4.34 12.45 6.64
N LEU A 260 4.47 13.77 6.67
CA LEU A 260 4.42 14.57 7.86
C LEU A 260 3.62 15.85 7.61
N PHE A 261 2.63 16.08 8.46
CA PHE A 261 1.83 17.30 8.48
C PHE A 261 1.81 17.87 9.89
N LEU A 262 2.56 18.96 10.11
CA LEU A 262 2.49 19.75 11.33
C LEU A 262 1.52 20.90 11.09
N GLN A 263 0.41 20.89 11.83
CA GLN A 263 -0.52 22.00 11.88
C GLN A 263 -0.14 22.93 13.01
N GLY A 264 0.19 24.17 12.65
CA GLY A 264 0.32 25.27 13.58
C GLY A 264 -0.94 26.10 13.73
N ALA A 265 -0.87 27.07 14.64
CA ALA A 265 -1.95 28.02 14.87
C ALA A 265 -2.28 28.85 13.60
N ASN A 266 -3.50 29.38 13.54
CA ASN A 266 -3.97 30.29 12.47
C ASN A 266 -3.82 29.74 11.04
N GLY A 267 -3.90 28.41 10.88
CA GLY A 267 -3.79 27.74 9.58
C GLY A 267 -2.37 27.52 9.08
N LYS A 268 -1.34 27.96 9.83
CA LYS A 268 0.06 27.78 9.46
C LYS A 268 0.44 26.32 9.51
N THR A 269 1.35 25.88 8.64
CA THR A 269 1.74 24.47 8.57
C THR A 269 3.22 24.28 8.28
N ILE A 270 3.77 23.12 8.64
CA ILE A 270 5.04 22.61 8.12
C ILE A 270 4.71 21.23 7.53
N ARG A 271 5.03 21.04 6.25
CA ARG A 271 4.62 19.84 5.52
C ARG A 271 5.82 19.24 4.79
N ALA A 272 5.91 17.92 4.82
CA ALA A 272 6.80 17.17 3.95
C ALA A 272 5.99 16.11 3.21
N GLY A 273 6.07 16.12 1.89
CA GLY A 273 5.47 15.05 1.13
C GLY A 273 5.63 15.09 -0.37
N ALA A 274 4.79 14.32 -1.08
CA ALA A 274 4.81 14.20 -2.54
C ALA A 274 3.47 14.68 -3.14
N ALA A 275 3.53 15.42 -4.25
CA ALA A 275 2.33 15.91 -4.95
C ALA A 275 2.24 15.32 -6.37
N SER A 276 1.07 14.78 -6.73
CA SER A 276 0.82 14.13 -8.03
C SER A 276 1.10 15.02 -9.25
N GLY A 277 0.89 16.34 -9.12
CA GLY A 277 1.11 17.30 -10.20
C GLY A 277 2.58 17.68 -10.46
N ASN A 278 3.49 17.41 -9.51
CA ASN A 278 4.90 17.81 -9.59
C ASN A 278 5.89 16.63 -9.48
N GLY A 279 5.49 15.48 -8.93
CA GLY A 279 6.37 14.34 -8.77
C GLY A 279 7.60 14.61 -7.90
N LYS A 280 7.54 15.58 -6.98
CA LYS A 280 8.67 16.00 -6.12
C LYS A 280 8.35 15.84 -4.64
N VAL A 281 9.37 15.51 -3.84
CA VAL A 281 9.33 15.73 -2.39
C VAL A 281 9.44 17.23 -2.13
N PHE A 282 8.42 17.79 -1.49
CA PHE A 282 8.38 19.21 -1.17
C PHE A 282 8.37 19.49 0.33
N PHE A 283 8.69 20.73 0.64
CA PHE A 283 8.76 21.28 1.97
C PHE A 283 8.20 22.69 1.99
N GLY A 284 7.37 23.06 2.95
CA GLY A 284 6.81 24.40 2.96
C GLY A 284 5.81 24.68 4.06
N GLY A 285 5.57 25.98 4.25
CA GLY A 285 4.41 26.50 4.97
C GLY A 285 3.40 27.15 4.04
N ASP A 286 2.51 27.98 4.58
CA ASP A 286 1.36 28.52 3.83
C ASP A 286 1.67 29.30 2.55
N THR A 287 2.86 29.90 2.44
CA THR A 287 3.19 30.85 1.37
C THR A 287 4.35 30.42 0.48
N SER A 288 5.04 29.31 0.77
CA SER A 288 6.17 28.84 -0.04
C SER A 288 6.32 27.33 0.04
N LEU A 289 6.57 26.71 -1.12
CA LEU A 289 6.77 25.28 -1.30
C LEU A 289 8.10 25.08 -2.06
N PHE A 290 9.05 24.44 -1.40
CA PHE A 290 10.39 24.15 -1.91
C PHE A 290 10.46 22.68 -2.32
N THR A 291 11.03 22.36 -3.47
CA THR A 291 11.20 20.98 -3.95
C THR A 291 12.63 20.51 -3.73
N ASN A 292 12.82 19.23 -3.42
CA ASN A 292 14.15 18.63 -3.23
C ASN A 292 14.50 17.64 -4.35
N THR A 293 13.82 16.49 -4.38
CA THR A 293 14.08 15.37 -5.30
C THR A 293 12.79 14.82 -5.89
N ASP A 294 12.90 13.97 -6.91
CA ASP A 294 11.77 13.24 -7.49
C ASP A 294 11.20 12.21 -6.52
N ALA A 295 9.88 12.17 -6.43
CA ALA A 295 9.09 11.23 -5.64
C ALA A 295 8.48 10.17 -6.56
N LEU A 296 8.73 8.91 -6.26
CA LEU A 296 8.23 7.72 -6.95
C LEU A 296 7.45 6.87 -5.93
N PRO A 297 6.26 6.36 -6.26
CA PRO A 297 5.55 5.39 -5.42
C PRO A 297 6.38 4.11 -5.24
N GLY A 298 6.25 3.50 -4.07
CA GLY A 298 6.99 2.30 -3.66
C GLY A 298 8.39 2.57 -3.12
N GLU A 299 8.97 3.74 -3.41
CA GLU A 299 10.31 4.09 -2.96
C GLU A 299 10.32 4.60 -1.51
N THR A 300 11.40 4.27 -0.81
CA THR A 300 11.65 4.75 0.55
C THR A 300 12.46 6.04 0.52
N TYR A 301 12.01 7.02 1.30
CA TYR A 301 12.63 8.32 1.42
C TYR A 301 13.01 8.60 2.87
N LYS A 302 14.28 8.91 3.07
CA LYS A 302 14.80 9.35 4.35
C LYS A 302 14.83 10.87 4.38
N ILE A 303 13.93 11.45 5.15
CA ILE A 303 13.65 12.88 5.22
C ILE A 303 14.16 13.41 6.56
N ALA A 304 15.10 14.35 6.52
CA ALA A 304 15.52 15.09 7.70
C ALA A 304 15.01 16.54 7.61
N ILE A 305 14.35 17.01 8.66
CA ILE A 305 13.77 18.35 8.77
C ILE A 305 14.33 18.99 10.03
N ARG A 306 14.75 20.26 9.95
CA ARG A 306 15.01 21.06 11.15
C ARG A 306 14.23 22.35 11.17
N ARG A 307 14.02 22.86 12.38
CA ARG A 307 13.67 24.24 12.65
C ARG A 307 14.80 24.91 13.42
N ASP A 308 15.14 26.13 13.03
CA ASP A 308 16.07 27.02 13.72
C ASP A 308 15.50 28.45 13.70
N GLY A 309 14.87 28.85 14.79
CA GLY A 309 14.11 30.10 14.91
C GLY A 309 12.99 30.21 13.88
N PRO A 310 13.00 31.24 13.02
CA PRO A 310 12.01 31.44 11.96
C PRO A 310 12.31 30.61 10.70
N THR A 311 13.39 29.85 10.66
CA THR A 311 13.81 29.09 9.48
C THR A 311 13.54 27.62 9.67
N ILE A 312 13.07 26.99 8.60
CA ILE A 312 12.93 25.54 8.49
C ILE A 312 13.80 25.06 7.33
N ALA A 313 14.40 23.88 7.44
CA ALA A 313 15.23 23.30 6.39
C ALA A 313 15.00 21.79 6.27
N MET A 314 15.19 21.25 5.07
CA MET A 314 15.00 19.84 4.74
C MET A 314 16.12 19.29 3.86
N SER A 315 16.47 18.03 4.06
CA SER A 315 17.24 17.20 3.14
C SER A 315 16.57 15.84 2.98
N VAL A 316 16.67 15.25 1.79
CA VAL A 316 16.08 13.95 1.43
C VAL A 316 17.18 13.08 0.84
N ASN A 317 17.36 11.85 1.32
CA ASN A 317 18.34 10.89 0.78
C ASN A 317 19.77 11.48 0.66
N GLY A 318 20.17 12.35 1.61
CA GLY A 318 21.48 13.00 1.63
C GLY A 318 21.68 14.15 0.63
N GLU A 319 20.64 14.51 -0.14
CA GLU A 319 20.67 15.62 -1.10
C GLU A 319 20.91 16.97 -0.45
N SER A 320 21.21 17.98 -1.28
CA SER A 320 21.45 19.35 -0.80
C SER A 320 20.30 19.87 0.07
N VAL A 321 20.65 20.64 1.09
CA VAL A 321 19.68 21.24 2.01
C VAL A 321 18.92 22.34 1.29
N ILE A 322 17.59 22.30 1.40
CA ILE A 322 16.70 23.39 1.01
C ILE A 322 16.12 24.03 2.28
N SER A 323 15.94 25.35 2.27
CA SER A 323 15.47 26.09 3.45
C SER A 323 14.55 27.24 3.10
N GLY A 324 13.67 27.60 4.03
CA GLY A 324 12.79 28.74 3.91
C GLY A 324 12.24 29.22 5.25
N PRO A 325 11.48 30.32 5.26
CA PRO A 325 10.84 30.80 6.47
C PRO A 325 9.66 29.91 6.89
N THR A 326 9.36 29.86 8.18
CA THR A 326 8.12 29.29 8.72
C THR A 326 7.33 30.34 9.51
N GLY A 327 6.01 30.34 9.33
CA GLY A 327 5.08 31.07 10.20
C GLY A 327 4.46 30.19 11.30
N ALA A 328 4.71 28.87 11.28
CA ALA A 328 4.18 27.94 12.27
C ALA A 328 5.04 27.99 13.53
N THR A 329 4.69 28.87 14.47
CA THR A 329 5.42 29.06 15.72
C THR A 329 5.02 28.05 16.80
N GLU A 330 3.72 27.75 16.89
CA GLU A 330 3.12 26.72 17.72
C GLU A 330 2.64 25.57 16.84
N ILE A 331 2.80 24.33 17.29
CA ILE A 331 2.31 23.12 16.63
C ILE A 331 1.17 22.53 17.48
N ALA A 332 -0.05 22.68 16.99
CA ALA A 332 -1.25 22.20 17.66
C ALA A 332 -1.51 20.71 17.38
N ASP A 333 -1.17 20.24 16.19
CA ASP A 333 -1.45 18.89 15.74
C ASP A 333 -0.35 18.41 14.79
N THR A 334 0.07 17.14 14.91
CA THR A 334 1.03 16.53 13.99
C THR A 334 0.51 15.19 13.54
N ARG A 335 0.39 15.01 12.22
CA ARG A 335 -0.15 13.81 11.58
C ARG A 335 0.91 13.12 10.75
N LEU A 336 0.87 11.79 10.75
CA LEU A 336 1.65 10.94 9.86
C LEU A 336 0.71 10.34 8.80
N GLY A 337 1.12 10.39 7.52
CA GLY A 337 0.41 9.75 6.40
C GLY A 337 -0.98 10.35 6.12
N TRP A 338 -1.04 11.60 5.64
CA TRP A 338 -2.30 12.33 5.43
C TRP A 338 -2.36 13.07 4.08
N SER A 339 -3.54 13.24 3.48
CA SER A 339 -3.73 14.08 2.27
C SER A 339 -4.31 15.47 2.56
N THR A 340 -4.23 16.40 1.61
CA THR A 340 -4.57 17.84 1.79
C THR A 340 -6.00 18.20 2.14
N SER A 341 -6.98 17.31 2.06
CA SER A 341 -8.33 17.65 2.54
C SER A 341 -8.38 17.54 4.06
N LEU A 342 -8.71 18.66 4.71
CA LEU A 342 -9.10 18.71 6.14
C LEU A 342 -10.22 17.70 6.49
N ILE A 343 -10.89 17.16 5.46
CA ILE A 343 -11.80 16.02 5.49
C ILE A 343 -11.01 14.77 5.05
N ALA A 344 -10.41 14.14 6.04
CA ALA A 344 -9.86 12.80 6.14
C ALA A 344 -9.78 11.92 4.87
N ASN A 345 -8.56 11.68 4.38
CA ASN A 345 -8.15 10.35 3.96
C ASN A 345 -6.66 10.16 4.33
N PRO A 346 -6.33 9.24 5.26
CA PRO A 346 -4.95 8.85 5.45
C PRO A 346 -4.41 8.26 4.16
N THR A 347 -3.15 8.55 3.87
CA THR A 347 -2.45 8.02 2.69
C THR A 347 -1.74 6.73 3.05
N ASN A 348 -1.66 5.82 2.10
CA ASN A 348 -0.95 4.55 2.29
C ASN A 348 0.56 4.80 2.38
N MET A 349 1.12 4.51 3.55
CA MET A 349 2.50 4.79 3.91
C MET A 349 3.06 3.72 4.85
N ALA A 350 4.34 3.43 4.69
CA ALA A 350 5.11 2.66 5.66
C ALA A 350 6.20 3.53 6.28
N THR A 351 6.46 3.41 7.59
CA THR A 351 7.52 4.17 8.28
C THR A 351 8.43 3.23 9.05
N ASP A 352 9.72 3.26 8.73
CA ASP A 352 10.77 2.47 9.39
C ASP A 352 11.17 3.09 10.74
N GLN A 353 11.46 4.39 10.72
CA GLN A 353 12.01 5.08 11.87
C GLN A 353 11.60 6.55 11.92
N SER A 354 11.34 7.03 13.15
CA SER A 354 11.24 8.46 13.46
C SER A 354 12.20 8.81 14.59
N ILE A 355 12.97 9.89 14.45
CA ILE A 355 13.85 10.40 15.49
C ILE A 355 13.65 11.90 15.65
N VAL A 356 13.52 12.38 16.89
CA VAL A 356 13.40 13.82 17.18
C VAL A 356 14.50 14.27 18.15
N TRP A 357 15.11 15.41 17.85
CA TRP A 357 16.06 16.11 18.71
C TRP A 357 15.52 17.49 19.08
N PRO A 358 15.75 17.97 20.32
CA PRO A 358 15.29 19.28 20.81
C PRO A 358 16.18 20.45 20.36
N PHE A 359 17.02 20.26 19.34
CA PHE A 359 17.96 21.26 18.84
C PHE A 359 18.07 21.20 17.32
N ALA A 360 18.52 22.30 16.73
CA ALA A 360 18.80 22.42 15.30
C ALA A 360 20.19 21.85 14.99
N VAL A 361 20.28 20.89 14.06
CA VAL A 361 21.56 20.40 13.54
C VAL A 361 22.08 21.29 12.40
N THR A 362 23.38 21.22 12.10
CA THR A 362 23.98 21.93 10.96
C THR A 362 23.50 21.37 9.61
N ASP A 363 23.74 22.08 8.50
CA ASP A 363 23.39 21.56 7.16
C ASP A 363 24.12 20.26 6.83
N ALA A 364 25.40 20.18 7.17
CA ALA A 364 26.19 18.97 6.96
C ALA A 364 25.61 17.78 7.73
N GLU A 365 25.20 18.01 8.98
CA GLU A 365 24.59 16.97 9.80
C GLU A 365 23.16 16.62 9.33
N LEU A 366 22.39 17.60 8.88
CA LEU A 366 21.05 17.38 8.32
C LEU A 366 21.11 16.45 7.10
N ARG A 367 22.09 16.65 6.22
CA ARG A 367 22.34 15.75 5.07
C ARG A 367 22.82 14.38 5.50
N ARG A 368 23.68 14.30 6.51
CA ARG A 368 24.15 13.01 7.05
C ARG A 368 23.03 12.21 7.71
N LEU A 369 22.06 12.90 8.31
CA LEU A 369 20.91 12.27 8.94
C LEU A 369 19.88 11.80 7.91
N SER A 370 19.79 12.43 6.73
CA SER A 370 18.92 12.01 5.63
C SER A 370 19.56 11.04 4.64
N SER A 371 20.88 10.75 4.74
CA SER A 371 21.58 9.82 3.85
C SER A 371 21.29 8.36 4.12
#